data_AF-A0A1M3NAR7-F1
#
_entry.id   AF-A0A1M3NAR7-F1
#
_cell.length_a   1.000
_cell.length_b   1.000
_cell.length_c   1.000
_cell.angle_alpha   90.00
_cell.angle_beta   90.00
_cell.angle_gamma   90.00
#
_symmetry.space_group_name_H-M   'P 1'
#
loop_
_entity.id
_entity.type
_entity.pdbx_description
1 polymer ?
#
loop_
_entity_poly.entity_id
_entity_poly.type
_entity_poly.pdbx_seq_one_letter_code
_entity_poly.pdbx_strand_id
1 'polypeptide(L)'
;MSDSNLGLEDLLQRRLPSAVTRDDGSLASTGIADTDLAGTKDAVAALGLTTAPAAPPADLRARLLASHERGGRYGIFADRIARLFDLSLPDAEALMKRVESASEWNAFLVEGVEMIPVAVGPKCKGAIATLVRLQPGVTFPEHTHRGDETMHVLDGGFREHANGGEEAWRGDELLRADGSDHALMALPGVPCIAAVLIVGRVEFR
;
A
#
# COMPACT_ATOMS: atom_id res chain seq x y z
N MET A 1 16.07 -16.11 -22.55
CA MET A 1 15.29 -15.30 -21.60
C MET A 1 15.35 -16.03 -20.29
N SER A 2 16.12 -15.49 -19.35
CA SER A 2 16.51 -16.19 -18.13
C SER A 2 15.32 -16.29 -17.19
N ASP A 3 14.80 -17.50 -17.00
CA ASP A 3 14.00 -17.83 -15.82
C ASP A 3 14.90 -17.61 -14.60
N SER A 4 14.67 -16.51 -13.89
CA SER A 4 15.33 -16.24 -12.61
C SER A 4 14.83 -17.27 -11.60
N ASN A 5 15.63 -18.32 -11.43
CA ASN A 5 15.39 -19.39 -10.47
C ASN A 5 15.66 -18.83 -9.06
N LEU A 6 14.67 -18.14 -8.50
CA LEU A 6 14.71 -17.62 -7.13
C LEU A 6 14.91 -18.80 -6.17
N GLY A 7 16.04 -18.80 -5.46
CA GLY A 7 16.38 -19.86 -4.51
C GLY A 7 15.63 -19.74 -3.19
N LEU A 8 15.65 -20.79 -2.37
CA LEU A 8 15.15 -20.73 -0.98
C LEU A 8 15.85 -19.61 -0.18
N GLU A 9 17.12 -19.33 -0.49
CA GLU A 9 17.91 -18.26 0.11
C GLU A 9 17.35 -16.86 -0.19
N ASP A 10 16.77 -16.63 -1.38
CA ASP A 10 16.12 -15.35 -1.74
C ASP A 10 14.78 -15.15 -1.00
N LEU A 11 14.13 -16.24 -0.59
CA LEU A 11 12.94 -16.20 0.28
C LEU A 11 13.31 -15.96 1.75
N LEU A 12 14.53 -16.34 2.16
CA LEU A 12 15.07 -16.13 3.50
C LEU A 12 15.76 -14.76 3.65
N GLN A 13 16.06 -14.08 2.55
CA GLN A 13 16.50 -12.68 2.60
C GLN A 13 15.44 -11.83 3.28
N ARG A 14 15.89 -11.06 4.28
CA ARG A 14 15.09 -10.07 5.00
C ARG A 14 14.57 -9.04 3.99
N ARG A 15 13.35 -9.24 3.49
CA ARG A 15 12.60 -8.19 2.78
C ARG A 15 12.25 -7.15 3.83
N LEU A 16 13.11 -6.16 3.99
CA LEU A 16 12.94 -5.11 4.98
C LEU A 16 12.57 -3.76 4.33
N PRO A 17 11.75 -2.94 5.01
CA PRO A 17 11.05 -3.24 6.25
C PRO A 17 9.53 -3.04 6.13
N SER A 18 8.78 -4.05 6.58
CA SER A 18 7.42 -3.85 7.10
C SER A 18 7.42 -2.67 8.08
N ALA A 19 6.29 -1.97 8.24
CA ALA A 19 6.19 -0.82 9.15
C ALA A 19 6.90 -1.03 10.51
N VAL A 20 6.68 -2.19 11.14
CA VAL A 20 7.31 -2.58 12.42
C VAL A 20 8.84 -2.51 12.42
N THR A 21 9.48 -2.89 11.33
CA THR A 21 10.95 -2.92 11.26
C THR A 21 11.54 -1.56 10.88
N ARG A 22 10.76 -0.67 10.25
CA ARG A 22 11.11 0.76 10.11
C ARG A 22 11.03 1.46 11.46
N ASP A 23 9.97 1.18 12.22
CA ASP A 23 9.77 1.74 13.55
C ASP A 23 10.90 1.34 14.50
N ASP A 24 11.37 0.09 14.45
CA ASP A 24 12.53 -0.37 15.22
C ASP A 24 13.81 0.43 14.90
N GLY A 25 14.09 0.64 13.61
CA GLY A 25 15.24 1.44 13.17
C GLY A 25 15.14 2.90 13.59
N SER A 26 13.94 3.48 13.52
CA SER A 26 13.66 4.83 13.99
C SER A 26 13.90 4.94 15.50
N LEU A 27 13.38 4.00 16.29
CA LEU A 27 13.60 3.95 17.74
C LEU A 27 15.08 3.78 18.10
N ALA A 28 15.81 2.91 17.40
CA ALA A 28 17.25 2.76 17.58
C ALA A 28 18.01 4.07 17.32
N SER A 29 17.59 4.86 16.32
CA SER A 29 18.20 6.16 16.01
C SER A 29 18.04 7.21 17.13
N THR A 30 17.09 7.00 18.06
CA THR A 30 16.91 7.84 19.26
C THR A 30 17.84 7.48 20.43
N GLY A 31 18.67 6.44 20.27
CA GLY A 31 19.61 5.98 21.30
C GLY A 31 19.07 4.88 22.22
N ILE A 32 17.90 4.32 21.92
CA ILE A 32 17.36 3.14 22.62
C ILE A 32 18.20 1.93 22.24
N ALA A 33 18.68 1.17 23.23
CA ALA A 33 19.43 -0.06 22.98
C ALA A 33 18.52 -1.18 22.44
N ASP A 34 19.03 -2.00 21.52
CA ASP A 34 18.30 -3.13 20.95
C ASP A 34 17.77 -4.09 22.02
N THR A 35 18.53 -4.27 23.12
CA THR A 35 18.14 -5.10 24.27
C THR A 35 16.94 -4.53 25.01
N ASP A 36 16.86 -3.21 25.14
CA ASP A 36 15.75 -2.55 25.84
C ASP A 36 14.49 -2.59 24.99
N LEU A 37 14.63 -2.38 23.67
CA LEU A 37 13.53 -2.54 22.72
C LEU A 37 13.00 -3.97 22.71
N ALA A 38 13.88 -4.97 22.66
CA ALA A 38 13.50 -6.38 22.72
C ALA A 38 12.78 -6.73 24.03
N GLY A 39 13.35 -6.33 25.17
CA GLY A 39 12.73 -6.56 26.49
C GLY A 39 11.36 -5.90 26.62
N THR A 40 11.19 -4.69 26.06
CA THR A 40 9.90 -4.01 26.03
C THR A 40 8.88 -4.77 25.18
N LYS A 41 9.27 -5.24 23.99
CA LYS A 41 8.40 -6.05 23.13
C LYS A 41 7.97 -7.36 23.79
N ASP A 42 8.89 -8.04 24.47
CA ASP A 42 8.60 -9.26 25.21
C ASP A 42 7.61 -8.99 26.35
N ALA A 43 7.78 -7.89 27.09
CA ALA A 43 6.85 -7.47 28.13
C ALA A 43 5.44 -7.19 27.58
N VAL A 44 5.35 -6.50 26.44
CA VAL A 44 4.07 -6.25 25.74
C VAL A 44 3.41 -7.56 25.28
N ALA A 45 4.18 -8.48 24.69
CA ALA A 45 3.68 -9.79 24.29
C ALA A 45 3.16 -10.59 25.49
N ALA A 46 3.88 -10.57 26.61
CA ALA A 46 3.47 -11.23 27.85
C ALA A 46 2.16 -10.63 28.41
N LEU A 47 1.98 -9.31 28.36
CA LEU A 47 0.71 -8.65 28.72
C LEU A 47 -0.44 -9.09 27.79
N GLY A 48 -0.18 -9.24 26.50
CA GLY A 48 -1.16 -9.77 25.56
C GLY A 48 -1.64 -11.17 25.93
N LEU A 49 -0.74 -12.04 26.41
CA LEU A 49 -1.07 -13.40 26.84
C LEU A 49 -1.88 -13.46 28.14
N THR A 50 -1.84 -12.44 28.98
CA THR A 50 -2.66 -12.36 30.20
C THR A 50 -4.01 -11.69 29.97
N THR A 51 -4.24 -11.10 28.79
CA THR A 51 -5.50 -10.45 28.45
C THR A 51 -6.59 -11.49 28.20
N ALA A 52 -7.80 -11.23 28.69
CA ALA A 52 -8.95 -12.09 28.47
C ALA A 52 -9.21 -12.26 26.96
N PRO A 53 -9.28 -13.50 26.43
CA PRO A 53 -9.54 -13.71 25.01
C PRO A 53 -10.91 -13.17 24.60
N ALA A 54 -10.95 -12.35 23.54
CA ALA A 54 -12.19 -11.99 22.88
C ALA A 54 -12.51 -13.03 21.80
N ALA A 55 -13.73 -13.59 21.83
CA ALA A 55 -14.16 -14.52 20.80
C ALA A 55 -14.26 -13.79 19.44
N PRO A 56 -13.51 -14.23 18.41
CA PRO A 56 -13.63 -13.65 17.08
C PRO A 56 -14.95 -14.06 16.43
N PRO A 57 -15.40 -13.35 15.38
CA PRO A 57 -16.46 -13.83 14.51
C PRO A 57 -16.17 -15.25 14.01
N ALA A 58 -17.20 -16.11 14.01
CA ALA A 58 -17.05 -17.54 13.68
C ALA A 58 -16.47 -17.80 12.27
N ASP A 59 -16.60 -16.84 11.36
CA ASP A 59 -16.14 -16.90 9.98
C ASP A 59 -14.72 -16.38 9.78
N LEU A 60 -14.09 -15.75 10.79
CA LEU A 60 -12.82 -15.03 10.63
C LEU A 60 -11.71 -15.95 10.11
N ARG A 61 -11.59 -17.15 10.66
CA ARG A 61 -10.59 -18.14 10.23
C ARG A 61 -10.76 -18.49 8.76
N ALA A 62 -11.99 -18.74 8.32
CA ALA A 62 -12.28 -19.06 6.93
C ALA A 62 -11.95 -17.89 6.00
N ARG A 63 -12.29 -16.65 6.39
CA ARG A 63 -11.96 -15.44 5.62
C ARG A 63 -10.45 -15.21 5.49
N LEU A 64 -9.68 -15.43 6.55
CA LEU A 64 -8.21 -15.31 6.51
C LEU A 64 -7.58 -16.33 5.56
N LEU A 65 -8.03 -17.59 5.62
CA LEU A 65 -7.55 -18.63 4.70
C LEU A 65 -7.92 -18.33 3.25
N ALA A 66 -9.18 -17.96 3.00
CA ALA A 66 -9.64 -17.58 1.67
C ALA A 66 -8.85 -16.38 1.11
N SER A 67 -8.52 -15.38 1.94
CA SER A 67 -7.71 -14.24 1.51
C SER A 67 -6.29 -14.63 1.10
N HIS A 68 -5.72 -15.66 1.73
CA HIS A 68 -4.38 -16.17 1.38
C HIS A 68 -4.40 -17.01 0.10
N GLU A 69 -5.49 -17.73 -0.16
CA GLU A 69 -5.64 -18.59 -1.34
C GLU A 69 -5.87 -17.81 -2.65
N ARG A 70 -6.10 -16.50 -2.59
CA ARG A 70 -6.27 -15.67 -3.79
C ARG A 70 -4.98 -15.63 -4.60
N GLY A 71 -5.08 -16.04 -5.86
CA GLY A 71 -3.96 -16.11 -6.79
C GLY A 71 -3.39 -14.75 -7.19
N GLY A 72 -2.20 -14.79 -7.80
CA GLY A 72 -1.49 -13.60 -8.26
C GLY A 72 -0.68 -12.91 -7.16
N ARG A 73 0.11 -11.92 -7.56
CA ARG A 73 0.95 -11.11 -6.68
C ARG A 73 0.11 -10.15 -5.81
N TYR A 74 -1.03 -9.70 -6.33
CA TYR A 74 -1.87 -8.66 -5.71
C TYR A 74 -3.18 -9.19 -5.14
N GLY A 75 -3.47 -10.48 -5.25
CA GLY A 75 -4.71 -11.10 -4.74
C GLY A 75 -4.94 -10.84 -3.24
N ILE A 76 -3.88 -10.74 -2.45
CA ILE A 76 -3.93 -10.44 -1.01
C ILE A 76 -4.61 -9.09 -0.68
N PHE A 77 -4.63 -8.14 -1.62
CA PHE A 77 -5.22 -6.82 -1.43
C PHE A 77 -6.70 -6.73 -1.82
N ALA A 78 -7.29 -7.78 -2.41
CA ALA A 78 -8.64 -7.72 -2.97
C ALA A 78 -9.70 -7.27 -1.95
N ASP A 79 -9.64 -7.75 -0.70
CA ASP A 79 -10.53 -7.30 0.38
C ASP A 79 -10.40 -5.80 0.67
N ARG A 80 -9.17 -5.27 0.70
CA ARG A 80 -8.93 -3.85 0.97
C ARG A 80 -9.40 -3.00 -0.19
N ILE A 81 -9.12 -3.42 -1.42
CA ILE A 81 -9.55 -2.73 -2.64
C ILE A 81 -11.06 -2.74 -2.82
N ALA A 82 -11.72 -3.85 -2.48
CA ALA A 82 -13.18 -3.91 -2.44
C ALA A 82 -13.77 -2.86 -1.51
N ARG A 83 -13.18 -2.66 -0.32
CA ARG A 83 -13.62 -1.62 0.62
C ARG A 83 -13.29 -0.21 0.13
N LEU A 84 -12.08 0.00 -0.38
CA LEU A 84 -11.61 1.32 -0.81
C LEU A 84 -12.46 1.86 -1.95
N PHE A 85 -12.80 1.04 -2.94
CA PHE A 85 -13.53 1.46 -4.13
C PHE A 85 -15.03 1.08 -4.12
N ASP A 86 -15.54 0.59 -2.98
CA ASP A 86 -16.92 0.08 -2.82
C ASP A 86 -17.29 -1.01 -3.86
N LEU A 87 -16.36 -1.90 -4.17
CA LEU A 87 -16.56 -2.98 -5.14
C LEU A 87 -17.05 -4.26 -4.48
N SER A 88 -17.65 -5.14 -5.29
CA SER A 88 -17.79 -6.54 -4.90
C SER A 88 -16.40 -7.19 -4.81
N LEU A 89 -16.26 -8.22 -3.97
CA LEU A 89 -14.99 -8.95 -3.87
C LEU A 89 -14.55 -9.56 -5.22
N PRO A 90 -15.44 -10.20 -6.01
CA PRO A 90 -15.06 -10.69 -7.34
C PRO A 90 -14.54 -9.60 -8.29
N ASP A 91 -15.13 -8.39 -8.26
CA ASP A 91 -14.67 -7.28 -9.09
C ASP A 91 -13.30 -6.76 -8.63
N ALA A 92 -13.06 -6.70 -7.32
CA ALA A 92 -11.76 -6.35 -6.77
C ALA A 92 -10.68 -7.40 -7.11
N GLU A 93 -11.01 -8.69 -7.08
CA GLU A 93 -10.10 -9.76 -7.52
C GLU A 93 -9.77 -9.65 -9.02
N ALA A 94 -10.77 -9.38 -9.85
CA ALA A 94 -10.57 -9.12 -11.28
C ALA A 94 -9.67 -7.89 -11.50
N LEU A 95 -9.89 -6.82 -10.74
CA LEU A 95 -9.05 -5.62 -10.78
C LEU A 95 -7.60 -5.92 -10.38
N MET A 96 -7.37 -6.71 -9.33
CA MET A 96 -6.01 -7.11 -8.92
C MET A 96 -5.30 -7.94 -9.99
N LYS A 97 -6.00 -8.77 -10.75
CA LYS A 97 -5.42 -9.47 -11.91
C LYS A 97 -5.03 -8.50 -13.03
N ARG A 98 -5.79 -7.43 -13.25
CA ARG A 98 -5.46 -6.40 -14.27
C ARG A 98 -4.15 -5.68 -13.96
N VAL A 99 -3.82 -5.45 -12.68
CA VAL A 99 -2.54 -4.85 -12.25
C VAL A 99 -1.34 -5.62 -12.83
N GLU A 100 -1.44 -6.95 -12.97
CA GLU A 100 -0.39 -7.83 -13.48
C GLU A 100 -0.26 -7.79 -15.01
N SER A 101 -1.26 -7.28 -15.72
CA SER A 101 -1.26 -7.21 -17.17
C SER A 101 -0.64 -5.90 -17.64
N ALA A 102 0.54 -5.97 -18.26
CA ALA A 102 1.24 -4.79 -18.76
C ALA A 102 0.40 -3.98 -19.77
N SER A 103 -0.49 -4.62 -20.54
CA SER A 103 -1.32 -3.97 -21.55
C SER A 103 -2.51 -3.18 -20.99
N GLU A 104 -2.83 -3.33 -19.70
CA GLU A 104 -3.91 -2.58 -19.05
C GLU A 104 -3.50 -1.15 -18.67
N TRP A 105 -2.20 -0.90 -18.59
CA TRP A 105 -1.61 0.36 -18.15
C TRP A 105 -1.55 1.38 -19.28
N ASN A 106 -1.96 2.61 -18.99
CA ASN A 106 -1.97 3.72 -19.94
C ASN A 106 -1.08 4.84 -19.43
N ALA A 107 -0.26 5.43 -20.31
CA ALA A 107 0.57 6.59 -19.95
C ALA A 107 -0.27 7.74 -19.37
N PHE A 108 0.26 8.43 -18.36
CA PHE A 108 -0.51 9.41 -17.60
C PHE A 108 0.35 10.60 -17.12
N LEU A 109 0.00 11.80 -17.60
CA LEU A 109 0.54 13.13 -17.25
C LEU A 109 2.05 13.36 -17.47
N VAL A 110 2.90 12.46 -17.00
CA VAL A 110 4.36 12.56 -17.09
C VAL A 110 4.97 11.23 -17.53
N GLU A 111 6.15 11.29 -18.13
CA GLU A 111 6.88 10.10 -18.56
C GLU A 111 7.20 9.19 -17.36
N GLY A 112 6.97 7.89 -17.52
CA GLY A 112 7.18 6.90 -16.47
C GLY A 112 6.07 6.83 -15.42
N VAL A 113 4.95 7.54 -15.61
CA VAL A 113 3.72 7.34 -14.84
C VAL A 113 2.62 6.78 -15.74
N GLU A 114 1.96 5.75 -15.24
CA GLU A 114 0.86 5.07 -15.93
C GLU A 114 -0.30 4.85 -14.97
N MET A 115 -1.51 4.69 -15.51
CA MET A 115 -2.69 4.39 -14.72
C MET A 115 -3.63 3.36 -15.34
N ILE A 116 -4.47 2.79 -14.48
CA ILE A 116 -5.68 2.07 -14.83
C ILE A 116 -6.87 2.79 -14.17
N PRO A 117 -7.82 3.35 -14.92
CA PRO A 117 -9.03 3.93 -14.34
C PRO A 117 -9.91 2.82 -13.73
N VAL A 118 -10.53 3.13 -12.59
CA VAL A 118 -11.39 2.20 -11.85
C VAL A 118 -12.81 2.75 -11.77
N ALA A 119 -13.78 1.94 -12.18
CA ALA A 119 -15.18 2.23 -11.93
C ALA A 119 -15.51 1.89 -10.47
N VAL A 120 -15.95 2.89 -9.70
CA VAL A 120 -16.28 2.74 -8.27
C VAL A 120 -17.71 2.25 -8.05
N GLY A 121 -17.96 1.72 -6.86
CA GLY A 121 -19.30 1.40 -6.39
C GLY A 121 -20.14 2.62 -5.99
N PRO A 122 -21.44 2.39 -5.70
CA PRO A 122 -22.40 3.46 -5.43
C PRO A 122 -22.03 4.41 -4.27
N LYS A 123 -21.36 3.93 -3.22
CA LYS A 123 -20.97 4.77 -2.06
C LYS A 123 -19.87 5.76 -2.40
N CYS A 124 -19.07 5.47 -3.42
CA CYS A 124 -17.97 6.31 -3.88
C CYS A 124 -18.36 7.11 -5.13
N LYS A 125 -19.65 7.20 -5.48
CA LYS A 125 -20.11 7.88 -6.70
C LYS A 125 -19.58 9.31 -6.76
N GLY A 126 -18.92 9.65 -7.87
CA GLY A 126 -18.34 10.97 -8.11
C GLY A 126 -16.89 11.12 -7.64
N ALA A 127 -16.35 10.12 -6.93
CA ALA A 127 -14.92 10.05 -6.65
C ALA A 127 -14.11 9.65 -7.89
N ILE A 128 -12.85 10.06 -7.91
CA ILE A 128 -11.85 9.60 -8.88
C ILE A 128 -11.18 8.38 -8.27
N ALA A 129 -11.19 7.25 -8.98
CA ALA A 129 -10.48 6.04 -8.54
C ALA A 129 -9.56 5.53 -9.64
N THR A 130 -8.31 5.28 -9.27
CA THR A 130 -7.26 4.90 -10.20
C THR A 130 -6.29 3.95 -9.53
N LEU A 131 -5.76 2.99 -10.29
CA LEU A 131 -4.48 2.37 -9.96
C LEU A 131 -3.41 3.19 -10.67
N VAL A 132 -2.37 3.59 -9.95
CA VAL A 132 -1.25 4.36 -10.50
C VAL A 132 0.03 3.55 -10.37
N ARG A 133 0.87 3.58 -11.41
CA ARG A 133 2.21 3.00 -11.43
C ARG A 133 3.22 4.10 -11.73
N LEU A 134 4.17 4.30 -10.83
CA LEU A 134 5.29 5.20 -10.99
C LEU A 134 6.56 4.37 -11.14
N GLN A 135 7.30 4.56 -12.23
CA GLN A 135 8.61 3.94 -12.40
C GLN A 135 9.61 4.46 -11.35
N PRO A 136 10.60 3.66 -10.94
CA PRO A 136 11.56 4.06 -9.90
C PRO A 136 12.21 5.42 -10.17
N GLY A 137 12.25 6.29 -9.16
CA GLY A 137 12.83 7.63 -9.25
C GLY A 137 11.97 8.67 -9.98
N VAL A 138 10.85 8.27 -10.59
CA VAL A 138 9.93 9.22 -11.23
C VAL A 138 9.17 10.01 -10.16
N THR A 139 9.04 11.31 -10.41
CA THR A 139 8.27 12.23 -9.57
C THR A 139 6.94 12.54 -10.24
N PHE A 140 5.85 12.27 -9.53
CA PHE A 140 4.54 12.79 -9.89
C PHE A 140 4.45 14.26 -9.43
N PRO A 141 4.05 15.20 -10.32
CA PRO A 141 4.08 16.63 -10.04
C PRO A 141 3.31 17.03 -8.78
N GLU A 142 3.74 18.13 -8.17
CA GLU A 142 3.03 18.74 -7.06
C GLU A 142 1.60 19.14 -7.47
N HIS A 143 0.64 18.79 -6.63
CA HIS A 143 -0.76 19.13 -6.85
C HIS A 143 -1.49 19.31 -5.54
N THR A 144 -2.60 20.04 -5.61
CA THR A 144 -3.49 20.32 -4.48
C THR A 144 -4.75 19.48 -4.60
N HIS A 145 -5.15 18.83 -3.51
CA HIS A 145 -6.44 18.15 -3.40
C HIS A 145 -7.53 19.12 -2.96
N ARG A 146 -8.69 19.07 -3.63
CA ARG A 146 -9.94 19.73 -3.24
C ARG A 146 -10.95 18.66 -2.85
N GLY A 147 -10.72 18.08 -1.67
CA GLY A 147 -11.30 16.85 -1.19
C GLY A 147 -10.26 15.90 -0.60
N ASP A 148 -10.71 14.81 0.02
CA ASP A 148 -9.82 13.83 0.65
C ASP A 148 -9.29 12.83 -0.38
N GLU A 149 -8.01 12.46 -0.25
CA GLU A 149 -7.37 11.38 -0.98
C GLU A 149 -6.99 10.23 -0.04
N THR A 150 -7.29 9.00 -0.43
CA THR A 150 -6.75 7.78 0.18
C THR A 150 -5.89 7.03 -0.82
N MET A 151 -4.63 6.78 -0.46
CA MET A 151 -3.69 5.96 -1.23
C MET A 151 -3.36 4.67 -0.48
N HIS A 152 -3.46 3.52 -1.15
CA HIS A 152 -3.02 2.23 -0.61
C HIS A 152 -1.94 1.62 -1.51
N VAL A 153 -0.74 1.40 -0.97
CA VAL A 153 0.41 0.93 -1.75
C VAL A 153 0.34 -0.58 -1.96
N LEU A 154 0.30 -1.02 -3.21
CA LEU A 154 0.24 -2.42 -3.63
C LEU A 154 1.62 -3.02 -3.89
N ASP A 155 2.58 -2.19 -4.31
CA ASP A 155 3.97 -2.60 -4.56
C ASP A 155 4.94 -1.43 -4.45
N GLY A 156 6.21 -1.75 -4.17
CA GLY A 156 7.27 -0.75 -4.02
C GLY A 156 6.98 0.23 -2.90
N GLY A 157 7.20 1.51 -3.18
CA GLY A 157 6.93 2.60 -2.26
C GLY A 157 7.25 3.96 -2.87
N PHE A 158 6.83 5.02 -2.20
CA PHE A 158 7.10 6.40 -2.58
C PHE A 158 7.48 7.24 -1.37
N ARG A 159 8.07 8.40 -1.62
CA ARG A 159 8.35 9.45 -0.64
C ARG A 159 7.62 10.73 -1.02
N GLU A 160 7.02 11.41 -0.03
CA GLU A 160 6.43 12.72 -0.24
C GLU A 160 7.45 13.85 0.00
N HIS A 161 7.65 14.71 -0.99
CA HIS A 161 8.60 15.83 -0.87
C HIS A 161 8.13 16.95 0.06
N ALA A 162 6.83 17.30 0.03
CA ALA A 162 6.30 18.48 0.73
C ALA A 162 6.04 18.25 2.24
N ASN A 163 5.93 17.00 2.68
CA ASN A 163 5.49 16.64 4.05
C ASN A 163 6.61 16.05 4.91
N GLY A 164 7.81 16.62 4.84
CA GLY A 164 8.94 16.18 5.68
C GLY A 164 9.58 14.86 5.25
N GLY A 165 9.30 14.37 4.04
CA GLY A 165 9.93 13.16 3.51
C GLY A 165 9.29 11.86 3.98
N GLU A 166 8.00 11.88 4.39
CA GLU A 166 7.27 10.66 4.75
C GLU A 166 7.31 9.64 3.61
N GLU A 167 7.61 8.38 3.96
CA GLU A 167 7.65 7.28 3.01
C GLU A 167 6.50 6.32 3.24
N ALA A 168 5.90 5.90 2.14
CA ALA A 168 4.86 4.89 2.07
C ALA A 168 5.38 3.65 1.34
N TRP A 169 5.11 2.48 1.89
CA TRP A 169 5.57 1.21 1.35
C TRP A 169 4.41 0.25 1.16
N ARG A 170 4.64 -0.83 0.41
CA ARG A 170 3.65 -1.89 0.19
C ARG A 170 2.87 -2.26 1.47
N GLY A 171 1.55 -2.13 1.40
CA GLY A 171 0.61 -2.39 2.49
C GLY A 171 0.23 -1.16 3.31
N ASP A 172 1.03 -0.09 3.25
CA ASP A 172 0.70 1.17 3.91
C ASP A 172 -0.50 1.85 3.24
N GLU A 173 -1.21 2.64 4.04
CA GLU A 173 -2.30 3.48 3.58
C GLU A 173 -2.11 4.90 4.11
N LEU A 174 -2.31 5.87 3.21
CA LEU A 174 -2.11 7.28 3.48
C LEU A 174 -3.40 8.02 3.18
N LEU A 175 -3.81 8.84 4.13
CA LEU A 175 -4.91 9.78 3.97
C LEU A 175 -4.33 11.19 3.83
N ARG A 176 -4.80 11.91 2.82
CA ARG A 176 -4.53 13.33 2.64
C ARG A 176 -5.86 14.05 2.69
N ALA A 177 -5.96 15.01 3.59
CA ALA A 177 -7.19 15.77 3.81
C ALA A 177 -7.34 16.87 2.75
N ASP A 178 -8.57 17.34 2.55
CA ASP A 178 -8.86 18.51 1.73
C ASP A 178 -7.88 19.68 1.99
N GLY A 179 -7.39 20.27 0.90
CA GLY A 179 -6.44 21.39 0.92
C GLY A 179 -4.97 20.98 1.05
N SER A 180 -4.65 19.68 1.18
CA SER A 180 -3.26 19.22 1.18
C SER A 180 -2.59 19.41 -0.18
N ASP A 181 -1.33 19.82 -0.15
CA ASP A 181 -0.40 19.74 -1.28
C ASP A 181 0.51 18.52 -1.08
N HIS A 182 0.79 17.78 -2.16
CA HIS A 182 1.88 16.81 -2.13
C HIS A 182 2.48 16.55 -3.51
N ALA A 183 3.73 16.09 -3.50
CA ALA A 183 4.47 15.60 -4.66
C ALA A 183 5.09 14.25 -4.29
N LEU A 184 4.90 13.25 -5.15
CA LEU A 184 5.25 11.86 -4.88
C LEU A 184 6.47 11.48 -5.70
N MET A 185 7.53 10.97 -5.07
CA MET A 185 8.65 10.36 -5.77
C MET A 185 8.67 8.86 -5.51
N ALA A 186 8.64 8.04 -6.55
CA ALA A 186 8.78 6.60 -6.41
C ALA A 186 10.19 6.26 -5.90
N LEU A 187 10.26 5.37 -4.91
CA LEU A 187 11.52 4.92 -4.32
C LEU A 187 12.33 4.06 -5.33
N PRO A 188 13.65 3.93 -5.15
CA PRO A 188 14.48 3.08 -6.01
C PRO A 188 14.07 1.59 -5.96
N GLY A 189 14.44 0.85 -7.01
CA GLY A 189 14.26 -0.60 -7.08
C GLY A 189 13.08 -1.01 -7.95
N VAL A 190 11.91 -1.25 -7.36
CA VAL A 190 10.70 -1.69 -8.08
C VAL A 190 9.72 -0.55 -8.26
N PRO A 191 8.89 -0.54 -9.33
CA PRO A 191 7.87 0.49 -9.51
C PRO A 191 6.95 0.59 -8.29
N CYS A 192 6.57 1.81 -7.94
CA CYS A 192 5.52 2.06 -6.96
C CYS A 192 4.16 1.85 -7.62
N ILE A 193 3.35 0.95 -7.08
CA ILE A 193 1.97 0.75 -7.51
C ILE A 193 1.05 1.08 -6.35
N ALA A 194 0.09 1.99 -6.56
CA ALA A 194 -0.87 2.38 -5.54
C ALA A 194 -2.30 2.40 -6.08
N ALA A 195 -3.25 2.01 -5.23
CA ALA A 195 -4.66 2.27 -5.44
C ALA A 195 -5.02 3.61 -4.80
N VAL A 196 -5.60 4.52 -5.59
CA VAL A 196 -5.86 5.90 -5.20
C VAL A 196 -7.34 6.18 -5.35
N LEU A 197 -7.97 6.68 -4.29
CA LEU A 197 -9.33 7.21 -4.28
C LEU A 197 -9.29 8.68 -3.87
N ILE A 198 -9.85 9.56 -4.70
CA ILE A 198 -9.98 10.98 -4.40
C ILE A 198 -11.46 11.35 -4.39
N VAL A 199 -11.96 11.80 -3.23
CA VAL A 199 -13.33 12.31 -3.08
C VAL A 199 -13.30 13.81 -3.29
N GLY A 200 -13.44 14.24 -4.54
CA GLY A 200 -13.34 15.65 -4.92
C GLY A 200 -12.63 15.82 -6.25
N ARG A 201 -11.71 16.77 -6.32
CA ARG A 201 -10.90 17.02 -7.53
C ARG A 201 -9.45 17.35 -7.19
N VAL A 202 -8.58 17.24 -8.20
CA VAL A 202 -7.17 17.61 -8.13
C VAL A 202 -6.91 18.86 -8.95
N GLU A 203 -6.08 19.77 -8.44
CA GLU A 203 -5.60 20.96 -9.11
C GLU A 203 -4.07 20.87 -9.27
N PHE A 204 -3.59 20.80 -10.51
CA PHE A 204 -2.15 20.86 -10.83
C PHE A 204 -1.71 22.33 -10.92
N ARG A 205 -0.50 22.60 -10.42
CA ARG A 205 0.14 23.92 -10.52
C ARG A 205 0.95 24.08 -11.81
#